data_AF-A0A517VS64-F1
#
_entry.id   AF-A0A517VS64-F1
#
_cell.length_a   1.000
_cell.length_b   1.000
_cell.length_c   1.000
_cell.angle_alpha   90.00
_cell.angle_beta   90.00
_cell.angle_gamma   90.00
#
_symmetry.space_group_name_H-M   'P 1'
#
loop_
_entity.id
_entity.type
_entity.pdbx_description
1 polymer ?
#
loop_
_entity_poly.entity_id
_entity_poly.type
_entity_poly.pdbx_seq_one_letter_code
_entity_poly.pdbx_strand_id
1 'polypeptide(L)'
;MVDRDARDQLAALIRQYLDDQLTAFDFDDALVDFPDTDDTTVQFVIETVWYFYDDGIDHPVVLSKPQWDYFQRLLLLLDSNSTVTVKKTHLWSFVQPVAAVLLFACLLIVWLTGFGDHLLIFFIPFGIGSILLSFLYRPEAKVDPFHEIVTPFQSINDLSIAYDSTNFVKRRYPSQLESRQICSPAMNMLIWVQNIVLCLLFAPIPLLIQCFPQTITNVRVNPA
;
A
#
# COMPACT_ATOMS: atom_id res chain seq x y z
N MET A 1 -8.29 -12.07 20.02
CA MET A 1 -9.38 -11.69 20.97
C MET A 1 -9.87 -10.33 20.52
N VAL A 2 -11.17 -10.03 20.63
CA VAL A 2 -11.67 -8.69 20.27
C VAL A 2 -11.33 -7.73 21.41
N ASP A 3 -10.53 -6.72 21.12
CA ASP A 3 -10.15 -5.66 22.05
C ASP A 3 -10.96 -4.40 21.71
N ARG A 4 -12.07 -4.21 22.43
CA ARG A 4 -13.01 -3.14 22.11
C ARG A 4 -12.41 -1.76 22.37
N ASP A 5 -11.67 -1.60 23.46
CA ASP A 5 -11.08 -0.32 23.84
C ASP A 5 -10.03 0.12 22.81
N ALA A 6 -9.18 -0.82 22.34
CA ALA A 6 -8.23 -0.53 21.27
C ALA A 6 -8.92 -0.17 19.95
N ARG A 7 -9.98 -0.89 19.56
CA ARG A 7 -10.77 -0.56 18.35
C ARG A 7 -11.39 0.82 18.43
N ASP A 8 -11.97 1.17 19.58
CA ASP A 8 -12.60 2.48 19.79
C ASP A 8 -11.59 3.62 19.76
N GLN A 9 -10.42 3.43 20.38
CA GLN A 9 -9.32 4.40 20.34
C GLN A 9 -8.81 4.60 18.91
N LEU A 10 -8.55 3.52 18.17
CA LEU A 10 -8.09 3.62 16.78
C LEU A 10 -9.16 4.26 15.88
N ALA A 11 -10.43 3.90 16.06
CA ALA A 11 -11.52 4.50 15.30
C ALA A 11 -11.67 6.01 15.59
N ALA A 12 -11.45 6.43 16.83
CA ALA A 12 -11.41 7.85 17.19
C ALA A 12 -10.23 8.57 16.52
N LEU A 13 -9.04 7.98 16.54
CA LEU A 13 -7.84 8.54 15.91
C LEU A 13 -8.03 8.72 14.39
N ILE A 14 -8.53 7.68 13.70
CA ILE A 14 -8.86 7.76 12.27
C ILE A 14 -9.88 8.86 12.00
N ARG A 15 -10.91 9.01 12.84
CA ARG A 15 -11.91 10.08 12.68
C ARG A 15 -11.30 11.47 12.85
N GLN A 16 -10.38 11.66 13.80
CA GLN A 16 -9.67 12.93 13.97
C GLN A 16 -8.86 13.30 12.72
N TYR A 17 -8.14 12.34 12.13
CA TYR A 17 -7.45 12.55 10.86
C TYR A 17 -8.41 12.89 9.71
N LEU A 18 -9.51 12.13 9.55
CA LEU A 18 -10.52 12.41 8.52
C LEU A 18 -11.25 13.75 8.70
N ASP A 19 -11.29 14.28 9.92
CA ASP A 19 -11.90 15.56 10.28
C ASP A 19 -10.90 16.73 10.22
N ASP A 20 -9.72 16.55 9.60
CA ASP A 20 -8.64 17.54 9.50
C ASP A 20 -8.13 18.04 10.87
N GLN A 21 -8.29 17.26 11.93
CA GLN A 21 -7.77 17.60 13.28
C GLN A 21 -6.32 17.18 13.47
N LEU A 22 -5.88 16.19 12.68
CA LEU A 22 -4.51 15.71 12.64
C LEU A 22 -3.95 15.91 11.23
N THR A 23 -2.68 16.27 11.16
CA THR A 23 -1.91 16.20 9.92
C THR A 23 -1.47 14.76 9.65
N ALA A 24 -0.91 14.50 8.46
CA ALA A 24 -0.38 13.19 8.10
C ALA A 24 0.73 12.75 9.07
N PHE A 25 1.60 13.68 9.49
CA PHE A 25 2.69 13.35 10.42
C PHE A 25 2.16 13.13 11.84
N ASP A 26 1.24 13.99 12.32
CA ASP A 26 0.62 13.77 13.64
C ASP A 26 -0.12 12.42 13.71
N PHE A 27 -0.73 12.02 12.60
CA PHE A 27 -1.43 10.74 12.51
C PHE A 27 -0.46 9.55 12.45
N ASP A 28 0.66 9.65 11.73
CA ASP A 28 1.72 8.63 11.72
C ASP A 28 2.32 8.44 13.11
N ASP A 29 2.73 9.54 13.77
CA ASP A 29 3.27 9.52 15.13
C ASP A 29 2.29 8.85 16.11
N ALA A 30 1.01 9.19 16.04
CA ALA A 30 -0.03 8.61 16.88
C ALA A 30 -0.29 7.12 16.59
N LEU A 31 -0.05 6.65 15.37
CA LEU A 31 -0.14 5.23 15.01
C LEU A 31 1.09 4.44 15.48
N VAL A 32 2.27 5.05 15.43
CA VAL A 32 3.52 4.48 15.97
C VAL A 32 3.45 4.32 17.49
N ASP A 33 2.89 5.32 18.18
CA ASP A 33 2.70 5.32 19.62
C ASP A 33 1.47 4.50 20.08
N PHE A 34 0.70 3.93 19.14
CA PHE A 34 -0.49 3.17 19.46
C PHE A 34 -0.14 1.90 20.25
N PRO A 35 -0.83 1.60 21.38
CA PRO A 35 -0.48 0.46 22.21
C PRO A 35 -0.53 -0.88 21.45
N ASP A 36 0.44 -1.75 21.73
CA ASP A 36 0.43 -3.13 21.25
C ASP A 36 -0.86 -3.86 21.69
N THR A 37 -1.50 -4.55 20.74
CA THR A 37 -2.72 -5.33 20.99
C THR A 37 -2.69 -6.65 20.24
N ASP A 38 -3.31 -7.68 20.80
CA ASP A 38 -3.51 -9.00 20.17
C ASP A 38 -4.73 -9.03 19.22
N ASP A 39 -5.43 -7.91 19.07
CA ASP A 39 -6.56 -7.81 18.13
C ASP A 39 -6.06 -7.66 16.70
N THR A 40 -6.16 -8.74 15.93
CA THR A 40 -5.73 -8.79 14.53
C THR A 40 -6.44 -7.78 13.64
N THR A 41 -7.66 -7.35 13.99
CA THR A 41 -8.35 -6.30 13.24
C THR A 41 -7.70 -4.95 13.45
N VAL A 42 -7.29 -4.61 14.69
CA VAL A 42 -6.60 -3.36 15.00
C VAL A 42 -5.24 -3.32 14.28
N GLN A 43 -4.44 -4.38 14.41
CA GLN A 43 -3.16 -4.51 13.71
C GLN A 43 -3.31 -4.35 12.20
N PHE A 44 -4.31 -5.03 11.60
CA PHE A 44 -4.60 -4.93 10.17
C PHE A 44 -4.96 -3.49 9.76
N VAL A 45 -5.79 -2.80 10.54
CA VAL A 45 -6.21 -1.43 10.18
C VAL A 45 -5.02 -0.47 10.29
N ILE A 46 -4.16 -0.58 11.31
CA ILE A 46 -2.94 0.23 11.44
C ILE A 46 -2.02 0.02 10.22
N GLU A 47 -1.66 -1.24 9.91
CA GLU A 47 -0.82 -1.56 8.74
C GLU A 47 -1.45 -1.04 7.44
N THR A 48 -2.78 -1.11 7.34
CA THR A 48 -3.51 -0.68 6.14
C THR A 48 -3.51 0.83 5.96
N VAL A 49 -3.85 1.61 6.99
CA VAL A 49 -3.98 3.07 6.85
C VAL A 49 -2.65 3.74 6.55
N TRP A 50 -1.54 3.16 7.02
CA TRP A 50 -0.17 3.60 6.73
C TRP A 50 0.12 3.72 5.22
N TYR A 51 -0.46 2.84 4.39
CA TYR A 51 -0.29 2.91 2.94
C TYR A 51 -1.03 4.05 2.23
N PHE A 52 -1.88 4.81 2.94
CA PHE A 52 -2.74 5.83 2.33
C PHE A 52 -2.37 7.27 2.64
N TYR A 53 -1.48 7.52 3.61
CA TYR A 53 -0.90 8.84 3.83
C TYR A 53 0.56 8.85 3.36
N ASP A 54 1.03 10.01 2.90
CA ASP A 54 2.42 10.21 2.46
C ASP A 54 3.25 10.65 3.68
N ASP A 55 4.32 9.92 3.99
CA ASP A 55 5.26 10.24 5.08
C ASP A 55 6.36 11.21 4.65
N GLY A 56 6.40 11.58 3.36
CA GLY A 56 7.41 12.50 2.82
C GLY A 56 7.09 13.98 3.01
N ILE A 57 5.82 14.36 3.16
CA ILE A 57 5.37 15.75 3.27
C ILE A 57 4.21 15.83 4.26
N ASP A 58 4.30 16.74 5.22
CA ASP A 58 3.20 16.96 6.15
C ASP A 58 2.02 17.68 5.48
N HIS A 59 0.83 17.09 5.56
CA HIS A 59 -0.37 17.60 4.91
C HIS A 59 -1.65 17.20 5.68
N PRO A 60 -2.75 17.97 5.56
CA PRO A 60 -4.07 17.56 6.07
C PRO A 60 -4.62 16.38 5.26
N VAL A 61 -5.86 15.91 5.53
CA VAL A 61 -6.38 14.75 4.81
C VAL A 61 -6.48 15.02 3.30
N VAL A 62 -5.86 14.14 2.51
CA VAL A 62 -5.95 14.12 1.05
C VAL A 62 -6.29 12.70 0.59
N LEU A 63 -7.59 12.41 0.54
CA LEU A 63 -8.11 11.12 0.08
C LEU A 63 -9.03 11.33 -1.10
N SER A 64 -8.86 10.52 -2.14
CA SER A 64 -9.85 10.37 -3.21
C SER A 64 -11.14 9.74 -2.67
N LYS A 65 -12.26 9.90 -3.38
CA LYS A 65 -13.54 9.29 -2.99
C LYS A 65 -13.45 7.77 -2.74
N PRO A 66 -12.79 6.95 -3.59
CA PRO A 66 -12.62 5.53 -3.31
C PRO A 66 -11.84 5.25 -2.01
N GLN A 67 -10.78 6.02 -1.75
CA GLN A 67 -9.99 5.90 -0.51
C GLN A 67 -10.81 6.32 0.71
N TRP A 68 -11.59 7.41 0.63
CA TRP A 68 -12.53 7.80 1.69
C TRP A 68 -13.54 6.69 1.97
N ASP A 69 -14.18 6.15 0.93
CA ASP A 69 -15.14 5.06 1.05
C ASP A 69 -14.49 3.82 1.70
N TYR A 70 -13.20 3.57 1.43
CA TYR A 70 -12.41 2.53 2.07
C TYR A 70 -12.15 2.79 3.56
N PHE A 71 -11.74 4.00 3.94
CA PHE A 71 -11.59 4.40 5.35
C PHE A 71 -12.89 4.24 6.13
N GLN A 72 -14.04 4.59 5.53
CA GLN A 72 -15.34 4.37 6.15
C GLN A 72 -15.63 2.87 6.39
N ARG A 73 -15.19 1.98 5.48
CA ARG A 73 -15.32 0.52 5.68
C ARG A 73 -14.36 0.00 6.75
N LEU A 74 -13.16 0.58 6.90
CA LEU A 74 -12.25 0.27 8.01
C LEU A 74 -12.84 0.70 9.35
N LEU A 75 -13.46 1.88 9.42
CA LEU A 75 -14.19 2.33 10.61
C LEU A 75 -15.36 1.41 10.94
N LEU A 76 -16.15 0.98 9.94
CA LEU A 76 -17.20 -0.02 10.14
C LEU A 76 -16.63 -1.35 10.66
N LEU A 77 -15.48 -1.78 10.12
CA LEU A 77 -14.81 -3.01 10.55
C LEU A 77 -14.39 -2.93 12.03
N LEU A 78 -13.82 -1.79 12.46
CA LEU A 78 -13.49 -1.53 13.87
C LEU A 78 -14.73 -1.44 14.75
N ASP A 79 -15.81 -0.82 14.27
CA ASP A 79 -17.06 -0.71 15.01
C ASP A 79 -17.78 -2.05 15.13
N SER A 80 -17.65 -2.93 14.14
CA SER A 80 -18.19 -4.28 14.18
C SER A 80 -17.35 -5.21 15.07
N ASN A 81 -17.94 -6.31 15.55
CA ASN A 81 -17.20 -7.37 16.23
C ASN A 81 -16.50 -8.33 15.24
N SER A 82 -16.43 -7.97 13.96
CA SER A 82 -15.80 -8.82 12.93
C SER A 82 -14.31 -8.97 13.20
N THR A 83 -13.75 -10.10 12.77
CA THR A 83 -12.32 -10.42 12.96
C THR A 83 -11.62 -10.52 11.61
N VAL A 84 -10.38 -10.04 11.54
CA VAL A 84 -9.56 -10.15 10.33
C VAL A 84 -8.59 -11.31 10.47
N THR A 85 -8.55 -12.16 9.44
CA THR A 85 -7.49 -13.15 9.25
C THR A 85 -6.65 -12.74 8.05
N VAL A 86 -5.35 -12.51 8.28
CA VAL A 86 -4.39 -12.18 7.23
C VAL A 86 -3.58 -13.43 6.89
N LYS A 87 -3.57 -13.84 5.63
CA LYS A 87 -2.74 -14.94 5.13
C LYS A 87 -1.76 -14.41 4.10
N LYS A 88 -0.48 -14.45 4.41
CA LYS A 88 0.61 -14.11 3.48
C LYS A 88 1.00 -15.37 2.72
N THR A 89 0.96 -15.30 1.38
CA THR A 89 1.37 -16.39 0.48
C THR A 89 2.44 -15.90 -0.46
N HIS A 90 3.54 -16.65 -0.59
CA HIS A 90 4.61 -16.32 -1.51
C HIS A 90 4.36 -16.95 -2.88
N LEU A 91 4.34 -16.13 -3.92
CA LEU A 91 4.23 -16.57 -5.31
C LEU A 91 5.55 -16.39 -6.04
N TRP A 92 5.93 -17.45 -6.74
CA TRP A 92 7.05 -17.46 -7.67
C TRP A 92 6.56 -17.17 -9.09
N SER A 93 7.25 -16.29 -9.78
CA SER A 93 6.94 -15.85 -11.13
C SER A 93 8.13 -16.11 -12.05
N PHE A 94 7.86 -16.34 -13.33
CA PHE A 94 8.90 -16.52 -14.35
C PHE A 94 9.79 -15.29 -14.56
N VAL A 95 9.41 -14.13 -14.04
CA VAL A 95 10.25 -12.92 -14.07
C VAL A 95 11.46 -13.03 -13.14
N GLN A 96 11.37 -13.75 -12.01
CA GLN A 96 12.47 -13.88 -11.05
C GLN A 96 13.73 -14.52 -11.64
N PRO A 97 13.67 -15.66 -12.36
CA PRO A 97 14.86 -16.21 -12.99
C PRO A 97 15.43 -15.30 -14.07
N VAL A 98 14.60 -14.57 -14.82
CA VAL A 98 15.08 -13.61 -15.83
C VAL A 98 15.81 -12.43 -15.16
N ALA A 99 15.24 -11.88 -14.08
CA ALA A 99 15.87 -10.85 -13.27
C ALA A 99 17.22 -11.32 -12.69
N ALA A 100 17.28 -12.57 -12.22
CA ALA A 100 18.51 -13.16 -11.68
C ALA A 100 19.62 -13.28 -12.74
N VAL A 101 19.28 -13.68 -13.97
CA VAL A 101 20.24 -13.74 -15.09
C VAL A 101 20.77 -12.34 -15.43
N LEU A 102 19.90 -11.33 -15.50
CA LEU A 102 20.31 -9.95 -15.78
C LEU A 102 21.18 -9.39 -14.65
N LEU A 103 20.85 -9.69 -13.38
CA LEU A 103 21.64 -9.28 -12.23
C LEU A 103 23.03 -9.94 -12.25
N PHE A 104 23.09 -11.24 -12.54
CA PHE A 104 24.36 -11.95 -12.63
C PHE A 104 25.26 -11.38 -13.74
N ALA A 105 24.68 -11.03 -14.89
CA ALA A 105 25.40 -10.35 -15.97
C ALA A 105 25.94 -8.98 -15.52
N CYS A 106 25.18 -8.20 -14.76
CA CYS A 106 25.67 -6.94 -14.17
C CYS A 106 26.89 -7.20 -13.26
N LEU A 107 26.80 -8.17 -12.35
CA LEU A 107 27.89 -8.51 -11.44
C LEU A 107 29.14 -8.99 -12.18
N LEU A 108 28.98 -9.75 -13.26
CA LEU A 108 30.09 -10.19 -14.11
C LEU A 108 30.79 -9.01 -14.77
N ILE A 109 30.05 -8.00 -15.26
CA ILE A 109 30.62 -6.78 -15.84
C ILE A 109 31.44 -6.02 -14.79
N VAL A 110 30.91 -5.86 -13.57
CA VAL A 110 31.65 -5.22 -12.47
C VAL A 110 32.93 -6.00 -12.16
N TRP A 111 32.85 -7.33 -12.10
CA TRP A 111 34.02 -8.17 -11.83
C TRP A 111 35.09 -8.08 -12.92
N LEU A 112 34.70 -8.02 -14.19
CA LEU A 112 35.63 -7.95 -15.33
C LEU A 112 36.24 -6.56 -15.55
N THR A 113 35.47 -5.49 -15.33
CA THR A 113 35.88 -4.11 -15.66
C THR A 113 36.31 -3.30 -14.45
N GLY A 114 36.08 -3.81 -13.24
CA GLY A 114 36.29 -3.09 -11.99
C GLY A 114 35.19 -2.07 -11.70
N PHE A 115 35.29 -1.44 -10.52
CA PHE A 115 34.35 -0.42 -10.08
C PHE A 115 34.74 0.95 -10.62
N GLY A 116 33.83 1.62 -11.36
CA GLY A 116 34.06 2.95 -11.91
C GLY A 116 32.85 3.51 -12.67
N ASP A 117 32.94 4.78 -13.08
CA ASP A 117 31.83 5.52 -13.71
C ASP A 117 31.35 4.91 -15.04
N HIS A 118 32.22 4.16 -15.72
CA HIS A 118 31.87 3.42 -16.94
C HIS A 118 30.72 2.42 -16.74
N LEU A 119 30.54 1.92 -15.52
CA LEU A 119 29.46 0.99 -15.17
C LEU A 119 28.08 1.61 -15.38
N LEU A 120 27.93 2.93 -15.20
CA LEU A 120 26.65 3.61 -15.40
C LEU A 120 26.15 3.43 -16.85
N ILE A 121 27.04 3.53 -17.82
CA ILE A 121 26.71 3.33 -19.23
C ILE A 121 26.38 1.86 -19.51
N PHE A 122 27.15 0.93 -18.93
CA PHE A 122 26.89 -0.50 -19.08
C PHE A 122 25.59 -0.96 -18.44
N PHE A 123 25.10 -0.29 -17.40
CA PHE A 123 23.85 -0.63 -16.72
C PHE A 123 22.59 -0.17 -17.44
N ILE A 124 22.66 0.82 -18.34
CA ILE A 124 21.50 1.30 -19.13
C ILE A 124 20.70 0.16 -19.78
N PRO A 125 21.29 -0.77 -20.57
CA PRO A 125 20.52 -1.86 -21.17
C PRO A 125 19.87 -2.79 -20.14
N PHE A 126 20.52 -3.02 -19.00
CA PHE A 126 19.95 -3.83 -17.92
C PHE A 126 18.80 -3.11 -17.21
N GLY A 127 18.89 -1.79 -17.07
CA GLY A 127 17.82 -0.96 -16.53
C GLY A 127 16.59 -0.96 -17.43
N ILE A 128 16.77 -0.90 -18.76
CA ILE A 128 15.68 -1.09 -19.73
C ILE A 128 15.05 -2.48 -19.53
N GLY A 129 15.89 -3.52 -19.40
CA GLY A 129 15.44 -4.88 -19.09
C GLY A 129 14.60 -4.95 -17.82
N SER A 130 15.06 -4.33 -16.74
CA SER A 130 14.35 -4.27 -15.46
C SER A 130 13.01 -3.53 -15.57
N ILE A 131 12.96 -2.41 -16.31
CA ILE A 131 11.71 -1.67 -16.57
C ILE A 131 10.73 -2.55 -17.34
N LEU A 132 11.16 -3.22 -18.41
CA LEU A 132 10.30 -4.12 -19.18
C LEU A 132 9.80 -5.30 -18.33
N LEU A 133 10.67 -5.89 -17.51
CA LEU A 133 10.26 -6.91 -16.56
C LEU A 133 9.19 -6.39 -15.60
N SER A 134 9.29 -5.15 -15.11
CA SER A 134 8.29 -4.57 -14.20
C SER A 134 6.89 -4.48 -14.80
N PHE A 135 6.78 -4.27 -16.13
CA PHE A 135 5.50 -4.27 -16.83
C PHE A 135 4.94 -5.69 -17.01
N LEU A 136 5.79 -6.68 -17.24
CA LEU A 136 5.42 -8.09 -17.33
C LEU A 136 5.12 -8.72 -15.95
N TYR A 137 5.63 -8.11 -14.88
CA TYR A 137 5.55 -8.61 -13.51
C TYR A 137 4.22 -8.28 -12.81
N ARG A 138 3.30 -7.56 -13.45
CA ARG A 138 1.98 -7.26 -12.86
C ARG A 138 1.05 -8.45 -13.08
N PRO A 139 0.77 -9.30 -12.06
CA PRO A 139 -0.38 -10.18 -12.15
C PRO A 139 -1.61 -9.29 -12.30
N GLU A 140 -2.28 -9.36 -13.45
CA GLU A 140 -3.65 -8.88 -13.58
C GLU A 140 -4.49 -9.77 -12.67
N ALA A 141 -4.64 -9.37 -11.40
CA ALA A 141 -5.73 -9.88 -10.60
C ALA A 141 -7.01 -9.55 -11.38
N LYS A 142 -7.83 -10.55 -11.69
CA LYS A 142 -9.18 -10.30 -12.19
C LYS A 142 -9.89 -9.45 -11.14
N VAL A 143 -9.90 -8.13 -11.34
CA VAL A 143 -10.56 -7.20 -10.44
C VAL A 143 -12.05 -7.43 -10.62
N ASP A 144 -12.65 -8.14 -9.67
CA ASP A 144 -14.11 -8.19 -9.57
C ASP A 144 -14.61 -6.74 -9.55
N PRO A 145 -15.58 -6.35 -10.41
CA PRO A 145 -16.13 -5.00 -10.44
C PRO A 145 -16.59 -4.49 -9.07
N PHE A 146 -16.96 -5.40 -8.16
CA PHE A 146 -17.40 -5.06 -6.82
C PHE A 146 -16.27 -5.04 -5.78
N HIS A 147 -15.06 -5.45 -6.13
CA HIS A 147 -13.94 -5.53 -5.20
C HIS A 147 -13.65 -4.19 -4.54
N GLU A 148 -13.54 -3.10 -5.30
CA GLU A 148 -13.30 -1.76 -4.76
C GLU A 148 -14.42 -1.26 -3.83
N ILE A 149 -15.63 -1.81 -3.97
CA ILE A 149 -16.81 -1.43 -3.20
C ILE A 149 -16.87 -2.19 -1.88
N VAL A 150 -16.48 -3.48 -1.89
CA VAL A 150 -16.64 -4.38 -0.74
C VAL A 150 -15.38 -4.49 0.12
N THR A 151 -14.18 -4.33 -0.44
CA THR A 151 -12.91 -4.47 0.31
C THR A 151 -12.89 -3.53 1.53
N PRO A 152 -12.53 -4.02 2.73
CA PRO A 152 -11.86 -5.31 3.02
C PRO A 152 -12.79 -6.52 3.17
N PHE A 153 -14.11 -6.36 3.05
CA PHE A 153 -15.07 -7.46 3.11
C PHE A 153 -15.02 -8.30 1.83
N GLN A 154 -15.37 -9.59 1.94
CA GLN A 154 -15.30 -10.52 0.80
C GLN A 154 -16.51 -10.43 -0.13
N SER A 155 -17.64 -9.96 0.40
CA SER A 155 -18.90 -9.86 -0.33
C SER A 155 -19.76 -8.71 0.18
N ILE A 156 -20.77 -8.34 -0.62
CA ILE A 156 -21.81 -7.37 -0.22
C ILE A 156 -22.58 -7.90 1.01
N ASN A 157 -22.77 -9.21 1.10
CA ASN A 157 -23.46 -9.83 2.23
C ASN A 157 -22.68 -9.64 3.54
N ASP A 158 -21.36 -9.86 3.52
CA ASP A 158 -20.52 -9.65 4.71
C ASP A 158 -20.49 -8.18 5.12
N LEU A 159 -20.46 -7.27 4.15
CA LEU A 159 -20.58 -5.84 4.39
C LEU A 159 -21.93 -5.50 5.06
N SER A 160 -23.03 -6.07 4.56
CA SER A 160 -24.37 -5.87 5.14
C SER A 160 -24.44 -6.36 6.58
N ILE A 161 -23.91 -7.57 6.85
CA ILE A 161 -23.88 -8.12 8.22
C ILE A 161 -23.12 -7.18 9.16
N ALA A 162 -21.99 -6.62 8.73
CA ALA A 162 -21.24 -5.66 9.53
C ALA A 162 -22.06 -4.38 9.82
N TYR A 163 -22.76 -3.83 8.82
CA TYR A 163 -23.66 -2.70 9.02
C TYR A 163 -24.78 -3.05 10.01
N ASP A 164 -25.45 -4.19 9.84
CA ASP A 164 -26.56 -4.61 10.69
C ASP A 164 -26.13 -4.90 12.14
N SER A 165 -24.86 -5.27 12.34
CA SER A 165 -24.27 -5.52 13.66
C SER A 165 -23.95 -4.25 14.46
N THR A 166 -24.04 -3.07 13.85
CA THR A 166 -23.65 -1.80 14.45
C THR A 166 -24.67 -0.69 14.15
N ASN A 167 -24.57 0.43 14.86
CA ASN A 167 -25.29 1.66 14.48
C ASN A 167 -24.41 2.58 13.61
N PHE A 168 -23.55 1.99 12.78
CA PHE A 168 -22.58 2.76 12.00
C PHE A 168 -23.26 3.60 10.92
N VAL A 169 -22.93 4.88 10.89
CA VAL A 169 -23.41 5.82 9.87
C VAL A 169 -22.23 6.27 9.02
N LYS A 170 -22.24 5.84 7.75
CA LYS A 170 -21.22 6.25 6.78
C LYS A 170 -21.27 7.77 6.56
N ARG A 171 -20.12 8.43 6.69
CA ARG A 171 -19.97 9.85 6.38
C ARG A 171 -19.86 10.07 4.87
N ARG A 172 -20.52 11.11 4.38
CA ARG A 172 -20.44 11.54 2.97
C ARG A 172 -19.04 12.07 2.68
N TYR A 173 -18.52 11.74 1.50
CA TYR A 173 -17.28 12.31 0.99
C TYR A 173 -17.39 13.85 0.91
N PRO A 174 -16.50 14.61 1.59
CA PRO A 174 -16.52 16.07 1.57
C PRO A 174 -16.09 16.62 0.21
N SER A 175 -16.84 17.57 -0.36
CA SER A 175 -16.52 18.19 -1.66
C SER A 175 -15.21 18.97 -1.65
N GLN A 176 -14.76 19.44 -0.48
CA GLN A 176 -13.50 20.17 -0.33
C GLN A 176 -12.27 19.29 -0.61
N LEU A 177 -12.40 17.96 -0.51
CA LEU A 177 -11.30 17.03 -0.79
C LEU A 177 -11.10 16.77 -2.29
N GLU A 178 -12.10 17.05 -3.14
CA GLU A 178 -12.03 16.81 -4.59
C GLU A 178 -10.90 17.58 -5.28
N SER A 179 -10.56 18.75 -4.77
CA SER A 179 -9.53 19.63 -5.33
C SER A 179 -8.19 19.55 -4.62
N ARG A 180 -8.09 18.84 -3.48
CA ARG A 180 -6.83 18.73 -2.74
C ARG A 180 -5.86 17.79 -3.45
N GLN A 181 -4.61 18.21 -3.55
CA GLN A 181 -3.51 17.43 -4.09
C GLN A 181 -2.28 17.66 -3.21
N ILE A 182 -1.55 16.58 -2.91
CA ILE A 182 -0.30 16.66 -2.14
C ILE A 182 0.80 17.28 -3.03
N CYS A 183 0.99 16.69 -4.22
CA CYS A 183 1.97 17.13 -5.19
C CYS A 183 1.32 17.68 -6.45
N SER A 184 1.92 18.71 -7.04
CA SER A 184 1.50 19.21 -8.35
C SER A 184 1.74 18.16 -9.45
N PRO A 185 0.96 18.17 -10.55
CA PRO A 185 1.18 17.25 -11.68
C PRO A 185 2.60 17.31 -12.25
N ALA A 186 3.22 18.51 -12.24
CA ALA A 186 4.59 18.70 -12.70
C ALA A 186 5.61 18.02 -11.76
N MET A 187 5.40 18.11 -10.44
CA MET A 187 6.25 17.42 -9.46
C MET A 187 6.12 15.90 -9.62
N ASN A 188 4.90 15.37 -9.75
CA ASN A 188 4.69 13.94 -9.99
C ASN A 188 5.38 13.45 -11.26
N MET A 189 5.33 14.25 -12.34
CA MET A 189 6.06 13.94 -13.58
C MET A 189 7.57 13.93 -13.36
N LEU A 190 8.11 14.90 -12.60
CA LEU A 190 9.54 14.97 -12.29
C LEU A 190 10.00 13.77 -11.46
N ILE A 191 9.25 13.40 -10.43
CA ILE A 191 9.52 12.20 -9.61
C ILE A 191 9.50 10.93 -10.47
N TRP A 192 8.52 10.81 -11.37
CA TRP A 192 8.42 9.67 -12.27
C TRP A 192 9.64 9.57 -13.22
N VAL A 193 10.06 10.68 -13.82
CA VAL A 193 11.26 10.72 -14.67
C VAL A 193 12.52 10.39 -13.88
N GLN A 194 12.67 10.97 -12.68
CA GLN A 194 13.79 10.67 -11.79
C GLN A 194 13.87 9.18 -11.46
N ASN A 195 12.74 8.54 -11.13
CA ASN A 195 12.69 7.11 -10.85
C ASN A 195 13.10 6.25 -12.06
N ILE A 196 12.70 6.62 -13.27
CA ILE A 196 13.16 5.94 -14.50
C ILE A 196 14.67 6.07 -14.65
N VAL A 197 15.21 7.28 -14.49
CA VAL A 197 16.66 7.52 -14.59
C VAL A 197 17.42 6.70 -13.55
N LEU A 198 16.94 6.64 -12.31
CA LEU A 198 17.54 5.81 -11.26
C LEU A 198 17.50 4.33 -11.61
N CYS A 199 16.38 3.81 -12.14
CA CYS A 199 16.30 2.43 -12.62
C CYS A 199 17.28 2.13 -13.77
N LEU A 200 17.52 3.10 -14.66
CA LEU A 200 18.47 2.96 -15.77
C LEU A 200 19.92 2.94 -15.30
N LEU A 201 20.29 3.88 -14.42
CA LEU A 201 21.67 4.06 -13.96
C LEU A 201 22.08 3.07 -12.88
N PHE A 202 21.13 2.65 -12.03
CA PHE A 202 21.36 1.76 -10.90
C PHE A 202 20.63 0.43 -11.06
N ALA A 203 20.59 -0.10 -12.29
CA ALA A 203 19.90 -1.34 -12.65
C ALA A 203 20.11 -2.55 -11.71
N PRO A 204 21.27 -2.78 -11.07
CA PRO A 204 21.42 -3.89 -10.12
C PRO A 204 20.45 -3.83 -8.94
N ILE A 205 20.05 -2.65 -8.48
CA ILE A 205 19.14 -2.47 -7.34
C ILE A 205 17.71 -2.97 -7.67
N PRO A 206 17.01 -2.45 -8.69
CA PRO A 206 15.68 -2.95 -9.04
C PRO A 206 15.71 -4.40 -9.51
N LEU A 207 16.78 -4.86 -10.18
CA LEU A 207 16.93 -6.28 -10.55
C LEU A 207 17.05 -7.19 -9.32
N LEU A 208 17.78 -6.77 -8.29
CA LEU A 208 17.85 -7.49 -7.02
C LEU A 208 16.47 -7.59 -6.36
N ILE A 209 15.72 -6.49 -6.31
CA ILE A 209 14.35 -6.48 -5.77
C ILE A 209 13.45 -7.44 -6.57
N GLN A 210 13.58 -7.46 -7.90
CA GLN A 210 12.81 -8.34 -8.79
C GLN A 210 13.16 -9.83 -8.67
N CYS A 211 14.27 -10.18 -8.01
CA CYS A 211 14.62 -11.57 -7.72
C CYS A 211 13.80 -12.19 -6.57
N PHE A 212 13.13 -11.37 -5.74
CA PHE A 212 12.38 -11.87 -4.59
C PHE A 212 10.99 -12.40 -4.95
N PRO A 213 10.46 -13.39 -4.18
CA PRO A 213 9.07 -13.86 -4.30
C PRO A 213 8.07 -12.73 -4.04
N GLN A 214 6.98 -12.71 -4.82
CA GLN A 214 5.86 -11.82 -4.53
C GLN A 214 5.18 -12.31 -3.26
N THR A 215 4.90 -11.42 -2.33
CA THR A 215 4.06 -11.74 -1.17
C THR A 215 2.65 -11.25 -1.46
N ILE A 216 1.72 -12.16 -1.71
CA ILE A 216 0.30 -11.84 -1.78
C ILE A 216 -0.29 -11.96 -0.39
N THR A 217 -0.83 -10.86 0.09
CA THR A 217 -1.56 -10.81 1.36
C THR A 217 -3.06 -11.01 1.07
N ASN A 218 -3.58 -12.18 1.43
CA ASN A 218 -5.01 -12.46 1.37
C ASN A 218 -5.65 -12.08 2.71
N VAL A 219 -6.52 -11.07 2.67
CA VAL A 219 -7.27 -10.59 3.83
C VAL A 219 -8.65 -11.24 3.81
N ARG A 220 -9.06 -11.81 4.94
CA ARG A 220 -10.40 -12.35 5.13
C ARG A 220 -11.02 -11.73 6.38
N VAL A 221 -12.11 -11.00 6.19
CA VAL A 221 -12.98 -10.56 7.28
C VAL A 221 -13.95 -11.69 7.58
N ASN A 222 -13.98 -12.16 8.82
CA ASN A 222 -14.99 -13.06 9.33
C ASN A 222 -16.03 -12.21 10.07
N PRO A 223 -17.26 -12.09 9.56
CA PRO A 223 -18.33 -11.38 10.25
C PRO A 223 -18.65 -12.07 11.59
N ALA A 224 -19.10 -11.28 12.56
CA ALA A 224 -19.50 -11.74 13.89
C ALA A 224 -20.86 -12.47 13.89
#